data_AF-A0A7X2N3V2-F1
#
_entry.id   AF-A0A7X2N3V2-F1
#
_cell.length_a   1.000
_cell.length_b   1.000
_cell.length_c   1.000
_cell.angle_alpha   90.00
_cell.angle_beta   90.00
_cell.angle_gamma   90.00
#
_symmetry.space_group_name_H-M   'P 1'
#
loop_
_entity.id
_entity.type
_entity.pdbx_description
1 polymer ?
#
loop_
_entity_poly.entity_id
_entity_poly.type
_entity_poly.pdbx_seq_one_letter_code
_entity_poly.pdbx_strand_id
1 'polypeptide(L)'
;MNYSINFKKIFYVLVTMLAMMCMSIVPAQAAAGRKLITKNVKSTQYWSTYTITYSVNATAGLTYNNSNNITAISDLSFSGHSYTVNPVASGGVTCTLTTRQKSKTYSGTTATYVMTLTRNVMGVYVDNVDYTLTYRTSDAGTPYSLEKDEFLVLVDVEEGEPYNIQILE
;
A
#
# COMPACT_ATOMS: atom_id res chain seq x y z
N MET A 1 5.52 39.56 52.66
CA MET A 1 6.21 38.86 51.56
C MET A 1 5.36 37.66 51.11
N ASN A 2 4.54 37.79 50.07
CA ASN A 2 3.75 36.65 49.52
C ASN A 2 3.68 36.61 47.99
N TYR A 3 4.37 37.53 47.30
CA TYR A 3 4.34 37.62 45.84
C TYR A 3 5.06 36.46 45.13
N SER A 4 6.09 35.89 45.76
CA SER A 4 6.91 34.78 45.21
C SER A 4 6.11 33.49 44.98
N ILE A 5 5.23 33.12 45.93
CA ILE A 5 4.46 31.86 45.86
C ILE A 5 3.38 31.95 44.77
N ASN A 6 2.74 33.11 44.64
CA ASN A 6 1.73 33.35 43.60
C ASN A 6 2.35 33.38 42.20
N PHE A 7 3.54 33.95 42.04
CA PHE A 7 4.22 34.00 40.74
C PHE A 7 4.60 32.60 40.22
N LYS A 8 5.12 31.73 41.10
CA LYS A 8 5.42 30.33 40.73
C LYS A 8 4.18 29.57 40.29
N LYS A 9 3.06 29.70 41.00
CA LYS A 9 1.80 29.03 40.62
C LYS A 9 1.27 29.52 39.28
N ILE A 10 1.29 30.83 39.03
CA ILE A 10 0.87 31.42 37.75
C ILE A 10 1.76 30.93 36.60
N PHE A 11 3.08 30.86 36.83
CA PHE A 11 4.02 30.36 35.82
C PHE A 11 3.79 28.89 35.48
N TYR A 12 3.54 28.03 36.47
CA TYR A 12 3.21 26.62 36.24
C TYR A 12 1.92 26.43 35.45
N VAL A 13 0.89 27.24 35.72
CA VAL A 13 -0.39 27.21 34.97
C VAL A 13 -0.19 27.63 33.51
N LEU A 14 0.63 28.66 33.26
CA LEU A 14 0.94 29.11 31.89
C LEU A 14 1.74 28.08 31.10
N VAL A 15 2.75 27.46 31.71
CA VAL A 15 3.57 26.42 31.05
C VAL A 15 2.75 25.17 30.74
N THR A 16 1.86 24.75 31.65
CA THR A 16 0.98 23.59 31.41
C THR A 16 -0.07 23.87 30.35
N MET A 17 -0.65 25.08 30.30
CA MET A 17 -1.54 25.49 29.20
C MET A 17 -0.82 25.52 27.85
N LEU A 18 0.42 26.02 27.80
CA LEU A 18 1.22 26.04 26.58
C LEU A 18 1.55 24.62 26.11
N ALA A 19 1.94 23.73 27.03
CA ALA A 19 2.20 22.32 26.71
C ALA A 19 0.95 21.60 26.20
N MET A 20 -0.22 21.86 26.80
CA MET A 20 -1.51 21.32 26.34
C MET A 20 -1.90 21.87 24.96
N MET A 21 -1.66 23.14 24.67
CA MET A 21 -1.85 23.71 23.33
C MET A 21 -0.89 23.11 22.30
N CYS A 22 0.38 22.89 22.65
CA CYS A 22 1.32 22.23 21.76
C CYS A 22 0.88 20.78 21.46
N MET A 23 0.42 20.03 22.46
CA MET A 23 -0.07 18.66 22.26
C MET A 23 -1.39 18.57 21.46
N SER A 24 -2.24 19.59 21.51
CA SER A 24 -3.48 19.63 20.72
C SER A 24 -3.30 20.11 19.27
N ILE A 25 -2.22 20.84 18.97
CA ILE A 25 -1.88 21.28 17.60
C ILE A 25 -1.13 20.20 16.81
N VAL A 26 -0.35 19.33 17.47
CA VAL A 26 0.40 18.25 16.81
C VAL A 26 -0.48 17.30 15.97
N PRO A 27 -1.71 16.92 16.38
CA PRO A 27 -2.60 16.16 15.51
C PRO A 27 -3.44 17.02 14.55
N ALA A 28 -3.55 18.34 14.73
CA ALA A 28 -4.38 19.19 13.85
C ALA A 28 -3.67 19.59 12.54
N GLN A 29 -2.34 19.47 12.50
CA GLN A 29 -1.56 19.49 11.25
C GLN A 29 -1.41 18.09 10.63
N ALA A 30 -1.92 17.04 11.30
CA ALA A 30 -1.82 15.66 10.86
C ALA A 30 -2.97 15.33 9.90
N ALA A 31 -2.63 15.04 8.64
CA ALA A 31 -3.46 14.44 7.58
C ALA A 31 -4.92 14.94 7.46
N ALA A 32 -5.21 15.73 6.43
CA ALA A 32 -6.57 16.13 6.05
C ALA A 32 -7.43 14.96 5.59
N GLY A 33 -6.79 13.91 5.10
CA GLY A 33 -7.51 12.75 4.62
C GLY A 33 -6.58 11.62 4.24
N ARG A 34 -7.19 10.44 4.16
CA ARG A 34 -6.55 9.20 3.80
C ARG A 34 -7.50 8.41 2.92
N LYS A 35 -7.00 7.85 1.82
CA LYS A 35 -7.81 7.03 0.92
C LYS A 35 -7.03 5.87 0.32
N LEU A 36 -7.72 4.76 0.11
CA LEU A 36 -7.26 3.63 -0.68
C LEU A 36 -7.73 3.84 -2.12
N ILE A 37 -6.81 3.78 -3.07
CA ILE A 37 -7.13 3.83 -4.50
C ILE A 37 -6.73 2.49 -5.10
N THR A 38 -7.66 1.84 -5.79
CA THR A 38 -7.42 0.59 -6.51
C THR A 38 -7.40 0.85 -8.00
N LYS A 39 -6.37 0.33 -8.70
CA LYS A 39 -6.29 0.33 -10.16
C LYS A 39 -6.21 -1.10 -10.67
N ASN A 40 -6.95 -1.39 -11.72
CA ASN A 40 -6.86 -2.67 -12.41
C ASN A 40 -5.76 -2.59 -13.48
N VAL A 41 -4.75 -3.45 -13.37
CA VAL A 41 -3.68 -3.59 -14.35
C VAL A 41 -4.02 -4.79 -15.22
N LYS A 42 -4.06 -4.58 -16.54
CA LYS A 42 -4.25 -5.65 -17.52
C LYS A 42 -2.98 -5.82 -18.35
N SER A 43 -2.62 -7.07 -18.59
CA SER A 43 -1.41 -7.42 -19.30
C SER A 43 -1.69 -8.57 -20.25
N THR A 44 -1.32 -8.42 -21.52
CA THR A 44 -1.53 -9.46 -22.54
C THR A 44 -0.20 -10.10 -22.92
N GLN A 45 -0.20 -11.42 -22.99
CA GLN A 45 0.91 -12.27 -23.39
C GLN A 45 0.45 -13.17 -24.55
N TYR A 46 1.32 -13.35 -25.53
CA TYR A 46 1.07 -14.28 -26.63
C TYR A 46 1.96 -15.51 -26.44
N TRP A 47 1.35 -16.69 -26.42
CA TRP A 47 2.07 -17.95 -26.30
C TRP A 47 1.46 -18.96 -27.27
N SER A 48 2.26 -19.40 -28.26
CA SER A 48 1.80 -20.24 -29.36
C SER A 48 0.59 -19.61 -30.07
N THR A 49 -0.54 -20.31 -30.14
CA THR A 49 -1.81 -19.85 -30.72
C THR A 49 -2.70 -19.11 -29.71
N TYR A 50 -2.30 -19.05 -28.44
CA TYR A 50 -3.10 -18.49 -27.35
C TYR A 50 -2.72 -17.04 -27.06
N THR A 51 -3.75 -16.23 -26.85
CA THR A 51 -3.67 -14.90 -26.24
C THR A 51 -4.12 -15.01 -24.81
N ILE A 52 -3.23 -14.69 -23.88
CA ILE A 52 -3.48 -14.79 -22.44
C ILE A 52 -3.53 -13.37 -21.89
N THR A 53 -4.67 -12.98 -21.32
CA THR A 53 -4.84 -11.69 -20.66
C THR A 53 -4.88 -11.90 -19.16
N TYR A 54 -3.90 -11.34 -18.48
CA TYR A 54 -3.78 -11.30 -17.04
C TYR A 54 -4.40 -10.02 -16.49
N SER A 55 -5.00 -10.10 -15.32
CA SER A 55 -5.54 -8.95 -14.61
C SER A 55 -5.21 -9.05 -13.12
N VAL A 56 -4.86 -7.90 -12.53
CA VAL A 56 -4.63 -7.77 -11.09
C VAL A 56 -5.05 -6.39 -10.63
N ASN A 57 -5.60 -6.31 -9.42
CA ASN A 57 -5.87 -5.06 -8.74
C ASN A 57 -4.67 -4.67 -7.90
N ALA A 58 -4.14 -3.48 -8.13
CA ALA A 58 -3.11 -2.86 -7.30
C ALA A 58 -3.78 -1.74 -6.48
N THR A 59 -3.68 -1.82 -5.16
CA THR A 59 -4.28 -0.86 -4.23
C THR A 59 -3.20 -0.10 -3.47
N ALA A 60 -3.26 1.22 -3.51
CA ALA A 60 -2.34 2.11 -2.79
C ALA A 60 -3.11 2.96 -1.78
N GLY A 61 -2.57 3.08 -0.56
CA GLY A 61 -3.00 4.03 0.44
C GLY A 61 -2.25 5.35 0.32
N LEU A 62 -2.99 6.45 0.19
CA LEU A 62 -2.45 7.81 0.21
C LEU A 62 -2.89 8.53 1.48
N THR A 63 -1.96 9.25 2.10
CA THR A 63 -2.23 10.20 3.20
C THR A 63 -1.82 11.59 2.73
N TYR A 64 -2.68 12.59 2.92
CA TYR A 64 -2.46 13.95 2.43
C TYR A 64 -2.90 15.01 3.44
N ASN A 65 -2.31 16.21 3.36
CA ASN A 65 -2.60 17.35 4.22
C ASN A 65 -3.74 18.24 3.66
N ASN A 66 -4.07 19.33 4.37
CA ASN A 66 -5.19 20.22 4.02
C ASN A 66 -4.98 20.95 2.69
N SER A 67 -3.74 20.98 2.18
CA SER A 67 -3.38 21.51 0.87
C SER A 67 -3.37 20.42 -0.23
N ASN A 68 -3.93 19.24 0.06
CA ASN A 68 -3.95 18.06 -0.82
C ASN A 68 -2.58 17.52 -1.24
N ASN A 69 -1.51 17.90 -0.54
CA ASN A 69 -0.18 17.36 -0.76
C ASN A 69 -0.04 16.03 -0.01
N ILE A 70 0.49 15.03 -0.69
CA ILE A 70 0.79 13.71 -0.14
C ILE A 70 1.89 13.86 0.90
N THR A 71 1.62 13.33 2.09
CA THR A 71 2.57 13.30 3.20
C THR A 71 3.12 11.90 3.45
N ALA A 72 2.36 10.85 3.09
CA ALA A 72 2.80 9.46 3.19
C ALA A 72 2.06 8.56 2.18
N ILE A 73 2.73 7.46 1.80
CA ILE A 73 2.22 6.45 0.88
C ILE A 73 2.46 5.04 1.43
N SER A 74 1.50 4.13 1.24
CA SER A 74 1.67 2.71 1.61
C SER A 74 2.50 1.94 0.58
N ASP A 75 2.77 0.66 0.84
CA ASP A 75 3.10 -0.28 -0.25
C ASP A 75 1.82 -0.66 -1.03
N LEU A 76 2.01 -1.16 -2.25
CA LEU A 76 0.94 -1.73 -3.05
C LEU A 76 0.47 -3.06 -2.42
N SER A 77 -0.84 -3.16 -2.21
CA SER A 77 -1.51 -4.42 -1.97
C SER A 77 -2.08 -4.97 -3.28
N PHE A 78 -1.83 -6.25 -3.55
CA PHE A 78 -2.27 -6.92 -4.78
C PHE A 78 -3.40 -7.90 -4.49
N SER A 79 -4.45 -7.87 -5.31
CA SER A 79 -5.59 -8.78 -5.17
C SER A 79 -6.25 -9.04 -6.52
N GLY A 80 -7.18 -10.00 -6.57
CA GLY A 80 -7.98 -10.26 -7.77
C GLY A 80 -7.16 -10.75 -8.97
N HIS A 81 -6.06 -11.45 -8.71
CA HIS A 81 -5.26 -12.11 -9.75
C HIS A 81 -6.15 -13.04 -10.56
N SER A 82 -6.22 -12.80 -11.85
CA SER A 82 -7.02 -13.59 -12.78
C SER A 82 -6.36 -13.62 -14.14
N TYR A 83 -6.72 -14.63 -14.93
CA TYR A 83 -6.30 -14.73 -16.31
C TYR A 83 -7.43 -15.28 -17.18
N THR A 84 -7.41 -14.90 -18.44
CA THR A 84 -8.30 -15.45 -19.48
C THR A 84 -7.46 -15.88 -20.67
N VAL A 85 -7.76 -17.06 -21.23
CA VAL A 85 -7.06 -17.64 -22.38
C VAL A 85 -7.99 -17.63 -23.58
N ASN A 86 -7.51 -17.13 -24.71
CA ASN A 86 -8.25 -17.08 -25.97
C ASN A 86 -7.41 -17.63 -27.14
N PRO A 87 -7.87 -18.64 -27.91
CA PRO A 87 -9.10 -19.40 -27.71
C PRO A 87 -9.09 -20.20 -26.40
N VAL A 88 -10.28 -20.54 -25.89
CA VAL A 88 -10.39 -21.37 -24.68
C VAL A 88 -9.71 -22.70 -24.94
N ALA A 89 -8.66 -22.99 -24.18
CA ALA A 89 -7.88 -24.20 -24.36
C ALA A 89 -8.63 -25.41 -23.80
N SER A 90 -9.07 -26.32 -24.68
CA SER A 90 -9.76 -27.57 -24.32
C SER A 90 -8.87 -28.57 -23.55
N GLY A 91 -7.54 -28.37 -23.56
CA GLY A 91 -6.56 -29.21 -22.86
C GLY A 91 -6.01 -28.62 -21.55
N GLY A 92 -6.57 -27.51 -21.06
CA GLY A 92 -6.14 -26.89 -19.80
C GLY A 92 -4.81 -26.13 -19.91
N VAL A 93 -4.87 -24.84 -20.24
CA VAL A 93 -3.71 -23.94 -20.12
C VAL A 93 -3.67 -23.39 -18.69
N THR A 94 -2.64 -23.79 -17.94
CA THR A 94 -2.39 -23.28 -16.59
C THR A 94 -1.52 -22.04 -16.67
N CYS A 95 -1.98 -20.96 -16.03
CA CYS A 95 -1.24 -19.72 -15.96
C CYS A 95 -1.08 -19.29 -14.50
N THR A 96 0.06 -18.70 -14.17
CA THR A 96 0.25 -18.04 -12.88
C THR A 96 0.70 -16.60 -13.08
N LEU A 97 0.31 -15.76 -12.12
CA LEU A 97 0.65 -14.34 -12.09
C LEU A 97 1.23 -14.03 -10.73
N THR A 98 2.50 -13.65 -10.71
CA THR A 98 3.14 -13.13 -9.49
C THR A 98 3.33 -11.64 -9.64
N THR A 99 3.04 -10.90 -8.57
CA THR A 99 3.11 -9.44 -8.57
C THR A 99 4.06 -8.97 -7.49
N ARG A 100 4.96 -8.06 -7.85
CA ARG A 100 5.93 -7.49 -6.91
C ARG A 100 6.03 -5.99 -7.08
N GLN A 101 6.00 -5.24 -5.99
CA GLN A 101 6.39 -3.84 -6.02
C GLN A 101 7.92 -3.74 -6.11
N LYS A 102 8.42 -2.99 -7.09
CA LYS A 102 9.84 -2.74 -7.32
C LYS A 102 10.31 -1.45 -6.67
N SER A 103 9.51 -0.39 -6.79
CA SER A 103 9.80 0.89 -6.15
C SER A 103 8.53 1.73 -5.96
N LYS A 104 8.64 2.75 -5.11
CA LYS A 104 7.61 3.75 -4.89
C LYS A 104 8.24 5.10 -4.59
N THR A 105 7.64 6.18 -5.08
CA THR A 105 8.02 7.57 -4.81
C THR A 105 6.77 8.44 -4.79
N TYR A 106 6.84 9.62 -4.18
CA TYR A 106 5.76 10.60 -4.25
C TYR A 106 6.31 12.03 -4.24
N SER A 107 5.55 12.95 -4.83
CA SER A 107 5.84 14.38 -4.81
C SER A 107 4.54 15.16 -5.04
N GLY A 108 4.35 16.21 -4.24
CA GLY A 108 3.13 17.03 -4.27
C GLY A 108 1.88 16.18 -4.15
N THR A 109 1.02 16.19 -5.16
CA THR A 109 -0.28 15.50 -5.18
C THR A 109 -0.23 14.10 -5.83
N THR A 110 0.96 13.60 -6.18
CA THR A 110 1.14 12.41 -7.01
C THR A 110 2.08 11.39 -6.36
N ALA A 111 1.67 10.12 -6.37
CA ALA A 111 2.48 8.97 -5.99
C ALA A 111 2.71 8.07 -7.21
N THR A 112 3.94 7.62 -7.41
CA THR A 112 4.33 6.76 -8.53
C THR A 112 4.91 5.47 -7.99
N TYR A 113 4.44 4.35 -8.50
CA TYR A 113 4.91 3.01 -8.16
C TYR A 113 5.40 2.31 -9.40
N VAL A 114 6.48 1.55 -9.29
CA VAL A 114 6.87 0.58 -10.30
C VAL A 114 6.59 -0.80 -9.74
N MET A 115 5.81 -1.59 -10.45
CA MET A 115 5.53 -2.98 -10.11
C MET A 115 5.91 -3.90 -11.26
N THR A 116 6.35 -5.10 -10.95
CA THR A 116 6.66 -6.14 -11.93
C THR A 116 5.53 -7.17 -11.91
N LEU A 117 5.00 -7.48 -13.09
CA LEU A 117 4.17 -8.66 -13.33
C LEU A 117 5.06 -9.77 -13.88
N THR A 118 5.17 -10.86 -13.13
CA THR A 118 5.79 -12.10 -13.60
C THR A 118 4.67 -13.03 -14.07
N ARG A 119 4.59 -13.28 -15.38
CA ARG A 119 3.53 -14.08 -15.99
C ARG A 119 4.14 -15.40 -16.44
N ASN A 120 3.54 -16.50 -16.00
CA ASN A 120 4.01 -17.83 -16.34
C ASN A 120 2.90 -18.64 -17.00
N VAL A 121 3.24 -19.33 -18.09
CA VAL A 121 2.38 -20.26 -18.82
C VAL A 121 2.97 -21.65 -18.72
N MET A 122 2.18 -22.60 -18.19
CA MET A 122 2.49 -24.03 -18.10
C MET A 122 3.78 -24.38 -17.34
N GLY A 123 4.35 -23.45 -16.56
CA GLY A 123 5.65 -23.63 -15.90
C GLY A 123 6.86 -23.46 -16.83
N VAL A 124 6.66 -23.20 -18.12
CA VAL A 124 7.72 -23.24 -19.14
C VAL A 124 8.03 -21.85 -19.70
N TYR A 125 7.01 -21.04 -19.95
CA TYR A 125 7.21 -19.70 -20.50
C TYR A 125 7.01 -18.67 -19.39
N VAL A 126 8.07 -17.93 -19.06
CA VAL A 126 8.05 -16.87 -18.05
C VAL A 126 8.48 -15.57 -18.69
N ASP A 127 7.71 -14.51 -18.42
CA ASP A 127 8.15 -13.16 -18.69
C ASP A 127 7.92 -12.24 -17.50
N ASN A 128 8.64 -11.12 -17.51
CA ASN A 128 8.58 -10.09 -16.49
C ASN A 128 8.32 -8.75 -17.18
N VAL A 129 7.26 -8.07 -16.78
CA VAL A 129 6.89 -6.76 -17.33
C VAL A 129 6.75 -5.76 -16.20
N ASP A 130 7.52 -4.68 -16.27
CA ASP A 130 7.42 -3.57 -15.33
C ASP A 130 6.31 -2.59 -15.77
N TYR A 131 5.43 -2.25 -14.83
CA TYR A 131 4.35 -1.28 -14.98
C TYR A 131 4.58 -0.11 -14.04
N THR A 132 4.44 1.10 -14.58
CA THR A 132 4.43 2.34 -13.80
C THR A 132 2.99 2.75 -13.50
N LEU A 133 2.63 2.77 -12.22
CA LEU A 133 1.31 3.18 -11.74
C LEU A 133 1.40 4.53 -11.06
N THR A 134 0.65 5.51 -11.56
CA THR A 134 0.56 6.85 -10.96
C THR A 134 -0.77 6.99 -10.23
N TYR A 135 -0.76 7.37 -8.95
CA TYR A 135 -1.92 7.62 -8.11
C TYR A 135 -1.97 9.09 -7.69
N ARG A 136 -3.15 9.71 -7.69
CA ARG A 136 -3.31 11.12 -7.35
C ARG A 136 -4.26 11.35 -6.19
N THR A 137 -4.07 12.43 -5.44
CA THR A 137 -5.04 12.86 -4.41
C THR A 137 -6.42 13.22 -4.99
N SER A 138 -6.53 13.44 -6.29
CA SER A 138 -7.79 13.59 -7.02
C SER A 138 -8.46 12.28 -7.45
N ASP A 139 -7.75 11.15 -7.50
CA ASP A 139 -8.30 9.88 -7.98
C ASP A 139 -9.44 9.39 -7.05
N ALA A 140 -10.49 8.77 -7.59
CA ALA A 140 -11.52 8.17 -6.77
C ALA A 140 -10.93 7.05 -5.88
N GLY A 141 -11.38 6.97 -4.64
CA GLY A 141 -10.89 5.99 -3.69
C GLY A 141 -11.75 5.95 -2.43
N THR A 142 -11.56 4.90 -1.64
CA THR A 142 -12.30 4.69 -0.40
C THR A 142 -11.58 5.40 0.74
N PRO A 143 -12.23 6.33 1.45
CA PRO A 143 -11.65 6.89 2.67
C PRO A 143 -11.33 5.76 3.67
N TYR A 144 -10.19 5.84 4.36
CA TYR A 144 -9.86 4.86 5.39
C TYR A 144 -9.20 5.53 6.60
N SER A 145 -9.54 5.06 7.79
CA SER A 145 -8.83 5.41 9.02
C SER A 145 -7.93 4.23 9.38
N LEU A 146 -6.65 4.47 9.70
CA LEU A 146 -6.03 3.60 10.71
C LEU A 146 -6.64 4.08 12.01
N GLU A 147 -7.28 3.21 12.77
CA GLU A 147 -7.60 3.56 14.15
C GLU A 147 -6.29 4.03 14.81
N LYS A 148 -6.31 5.25 15.35
CA LYS A 148 -5.30 5.64 16.33
C LYS A 148 -5.41 4.61 17.44
N ASP A 149 -4.33 3.90 17.72
CA ASP A 149 -4.15 2.95 18.83
C ASP A 149 -4.27 1.45 18.51
N GLU A 150 -4.10 1.03 17.25
CA GLU A 150 -3.53 -0.31 17.06
C GLU A 150 -2.02 -0.22 17.29
N PHE A 151 -1.62 -0.54 18.52
CA PHE A 151 -0.31 -1.14 18.79
C PHE A 151 -0.03 -2.10 17.64
N LEU A 152 0.93 -1.76 16.78
CA LEU A 152 1.51 -2.72 15.85
C LEU A 152 2.07 -3.84 16.73
N VAL A 153 1.29 -4.89 16.93
CA VAL A 153 1.82 -6.17 17.38
C VAL A 153 2.67 -6.61 16.21
N LEU A 154 3.96 -6.28 16.30
CA LEU A 154 5.01 -6.94 15.55
C LEU A 154 4.94 -8.40 15.98
N VAL A 155 4.10 -9.18 15.29
CA VAL A 155 4.19 -10.63 15.35
C VAL A 155 5.49 -10.93 14.63
N ASP A 156 6.54 -11.22 15.40
CA ASP A 156 7.70 -11.93 14.87
C ASP A 156 7.16 -13.24 14.30
N VAL A 157 7.01 -13.29 12.99
CA VAL A 157 6.81 -14.55 12.28
C VAL A 157 8.19 -15.17 12.27
N GLU A 158 8.47 -16.05 13.24
CA GLU A 158 9.55 -17.02 13.07
C GLU A 158 9.25 -17.79 11.78
N GLU A 159 10.13 -17.64 10.78
CA GLU A 159 10.14 -18.47 9.58
C GLU A 159 10.34 -19.92 10.01
N GLY A 160 9.24 -20.65 10.18
CA GLY A 160 9.28 -22.12 10.21
C GLY A 160 9.73 -22.59 8.84
N GLU A 161 10.94 -23.15 8.75
CA GLU A 161 11.47 -23.76 7.52
C GLU A 161 10.41 -24.67 6.87
N PRO A 162 10.33 -24.69 5.52
CA PRO A 162 9.38 -25.57 4.85
C PRO A 162 9.81 -27.01 5.10
N TYR A 163 9.07 -27.75 5.93
CA TYR A 163 9.27 -29.19 6.00
C TYR A 163 9.01 -29.78 4.62
N ASN A 164 10.12 -30.24 4.04
CA ASN A 164 10.23 -31.14 2.90
C ASN A 164 9.13 -32.21 3.00
N ILE A 165 8.09 -32.13 2.16
CA ILE A 165 7.21 -33.27 1.93
C ILE A 165 7.91 -34.13 0.87
N GLN A 166 8.83 -34.98 1.30
CA GLN A 166 9.19 -36.16 0.52
C GLN A 166 7.99 -37.10 0.54
N ILE A 167 7.28 -37.19 -0.59
CA ILE A 167 6.45 -38.36 -0.85
C ILE A 167 7.42 -39.43 -1.35
N LEU A 168 7.80 -40.34 -0.46
CA LEU A 168 8.46 -41.60 -0.81
C LEU A 168 7.38 -42.65 -1.06
N GLU A 169 7.50 -43.27 -2.24
CA GLU A 169 6.75 -44.38 -2.85
C GLU A 169 5.40 -44.04 -3.53
#